data_AF-A0A7R6WBE2-F1
#
_entry.id   AF-A0A7R6WBE2-F1
#
_cell.length_a   1.000
_cell.length_b   1.000
_cell.length_c   1.000
_cell.angle_alpha   90.00
_cell.angle_beta   90.00
_cell.angle_gamma   90.00
#
_symmetry.space_group_name_H-M   'P 1'
#
loop_
_entity.id
_entity.type
_entity.pdbx_description
1 polymer ?
#
loop_
_entity_poly.entity_id
_entity_poly.type
_entity_poly.pdbx_seq_one_letter_code
_entity_poly.pdbx_strand_id
1 'polypeptide(L)'
;MNSIEQKKIKNLLSQCKSELLNHTLQNKVVSPSIKNINLYLDECLTFLKAENTPPEIIYRNTRNSRSPKVYGEERENILFIAYCMSKLDYQFVNKITGEYYNQTEAFSFLAQKLKIKTPTLRNYRDAFDYHVKQLYSNRIGWKKELAPDLEKVKEKYDSFTESMLTGYAKDILKTC
;
A
#
# COMPACT_ATOMS: atom_id res chain seq x y z
N MET A 1 18.86 -32.27 -8.61
CA MET A 1 19.99 -31.78 -9.42
C MET A 1 21.27 -32.30 -8.80
N ASN A 2 22.31 -32.60 -9.59
CA ASN A 2 23.61 -32.90 -8.98
C ASN A 2 24.29 -31.58 -8.51
N SER A 3 25.18 -31.67 -7.52
CA SER A 3 25.86 -30.50 -6.91
C SER A 3 26.60 -29.61 -7.92
N ILE A 4 27.05 -30.17 -9.05
CA ILE A 4 27.79 -29.46 -10.10
C ILE A 4 26.83 -28.58 -10.92
N GLU A 5 25.63 -29.08 -11.25
CA GLU A 5 24.60 -28.32 -11.95
C GLU A 5 24.10 -27.14 -11.12
N GLN A 6 23.94 -27.33 -9.81
CA GLN A 6 23.52 -26.26 -8.89
C GLN A 6 24.56 -25.15 -8.79
N LYS A 7 25.84 -25.52 -8.70
CA LYS A 7 26.94 -24.55 -8.72
C LYS A 7 26.96 -23.75 -10.02
N LYS A 8 26.72 -24.40 -11.17
CA LYS A 8 26.61 -23.72 -12.47
C LYS A 8 25.44 -22.74 -12.51
N ILE A 9 24.24 -23.15 -12.08
CA ILE A 9 23.07 -22.25 -12.06
C ILE A 9 23.30 -21.08 -11.09
N LYS A 10 23.87 -21.33 -9.91
CA LYS A 10 24.17 -20.28 -8.93
C LYS A 10 25.15 -19.23 -9.49
N ASN A 11 26.17 -19.68 -10.22
CA ASN A 11 27.12 -18.78 -10.88
C ASN A 11 26.44 -17.95 -11.97
N LEU A 12 25.62 -18.56 -12.83
CA LEU A 12 24.88 -17.85 -13.87
C LEU A 12 23.92 -16.79 -13.30
N LEU A 13 23.18 -17.11 -12.23
CA LEU A 13 22.30 -16.17 -11.55
C LEU A 13 23.06 -15.00 -10.92
N SER A 14 24.23 -15.28 -10.34
CA SER A 14 25.09 -14.25 -9.74
C SER A 14 25.66 -13.32 -10.82
N GLN A 15 26.05 -13.86 -11.97
CA GLN A 15 26.50 -13.08 -13.14
C GLN A 15 25.39 -12.18 -13.66
N CYS A 16 24.17 -12.71 -13.86
CA CYS A 16 23.01 -11.92 -14.28
C CYS A 16 22.74 -10.74 -13.33
N LYS A 17 22.84 -10.97 -12.01
CA LYS A 17 22.66 -9.92 -11.01
C LYS A 17 23.75 -8.85 -11.10
N SER A 18 25.01 -9.26 -11.29
CA SER A 18 26.13 -8.32 -11.41
C SER A 18 26.00 -7.46 -12.67
N GLU A 19 25.63 -8.03 -13.81
CA GLU A 19 25.41 -7.29 -15.05
C GLU A 19 24.24 -6.31 -14.92
N LEU A 20 23.13 -6.73 -14.31
CA LEU A 20 21.98 -5.87 -14.06
C LEU A 20 22.32 -4.70 -13.11
N LEU A 21 23.09 -4.95 -12.06
CA LEU A 21 23.56 -3.91 -11.13
C LEU A 21 24.51 -2.94 -11.83
N ASN A 22 25.44 -3.43 -12.66
CA ASN A 22 26.32 -2.58 -13.46
C ASN A 22 25.51 -1.69 -14.42
N HIS A 23 24.49 -2.23 -15.08
CA HIS A 23 23.63 -1.44 -15.97
C HIS A 23 22.70 -0.46 -15.24
N THR A 24 22.24 -0.78 -14.03
CA THR A 24 21.38 0.13 -13.23
C THR A 24 22.16 1.22 -12.51
N LEU A 25 23.45 1.02 -12.23
CA LEU A 25 24.33 2.05 -11.68
C LEU A 25 24.87 2.99 -12.78
N GLN A 26 24.99 2.51 -14.01
CA GLN A 26 25.51 3.30 -15.15
C GLN A 26 24.43 4.12 -15.88
N ASN A 27 23.15 3.75 -15.78
CA ASN A 27 22.06 4.48 -16.41
C ASN A 27 21.01 4.91 -15.37
N LYS A 28 20.43 6.12 -15.52
CA LYS A 28 19.29 6.66 -14.75
C LYS A 28 17.98 5.85 -14.96
N VAL A 29 18.03 4.52 -15.02
CA VAL A 29 16.87 3.66 -15.25
C VAL A 29 16.38 3.13 -13.92
N VAL A 30 15.48 3.88 -13.27
CA VAL A 30 14.63 3.37 -12.19
C VAL A 30 13.42 2.69 -12.83
N SER A 31 13.62 1.51 -13.45
CA SER A 31 12.54 0.73 -14.04
C SER A 31 11.97 -0.27 -13.01
N PRO A 32 10.65 -0.26 -12.74
CA PRO A 32 9.98 -1.27 -11.91
C PRO A 32 10.24 -2.70 -12.37
N SER A 33 10.38 -2.91 -13.69
CA SER A 33 10.67 -4.23 -14.27
C SER A 33 12.05 -4.74 -13.86
N ILE A 34 13.06 -3.87 -13.79
CA ILE A 34 14.41 -4.25 -13.38
C ILE A 34 14.47 -4.58 -11.88
N LYS A 35 13.71 -3.85 -11.05
CA LYS A 35 13.55 -4.19 -9.62
C LYS A 35 12.96 -5.60 -9.45
N ASN A 36 11.94 -5.94 -10.25
CA ASN A 36 11.33 -7.28 -10.20
C ASN A 36 12.28 -8.38 -10.66
N ILE A 37 13.09 -8.14 -11.70
CA ILE A 37 14.10 -9.10 -12.15
C ILE A 37 15.13 -9.37 -11.04
N ASN A 38 15.62 -8.32 -10.36
CA ASN A 38 16.53 -8.48 -9.23
C ASN A 38 15.92 -9.30 -8.08
N LEU A 39 14.65 -9.07 -7.76
CA LEU A 39 13.93 -9.87 -6.76
C LEU A 39 13.85 -11.36 -7.15
N TYR A 40 13.52 -11.66 -8.41
CA TYR A 40 13.46 -13.05 -8.88
C TYR A 40 14.81 -13.76 -8.86
N LEU A 41 15.90 -13.04 -9.16
CA LEU A 41 17.26 -13.59 -9.05
C LEU A 41 17.63 -13.91 -7.60
N ASP A 42 17.25 -13.04 -6.65
CA ASP A 42 17.49 -13.27 -5.22
C ASP A 42 16.72 -14.47 -4.68
N GLU A 43 15.51 -14.69 -5.15
CA GLU A 43 14.73 -15.88 -4.82
C GLU A 43 15.38 -17.16 -5.34
N CYS A 44 15.80 -17.18 -6.61
CA CYS A 44 16.46 -18.34 -7.19
C CYS A 44 17.76 -18.69 -6.43
N LEU A 45 18.53 -17.67 -6.02
CA LEU A 45 19.72 -17.86 -5.19
C LEU A 45 19.39 -18.36 -3.77
N THR A 46 18.24 -17.98 -3.23
CA THR A 46 17.76 -18.45 -1.92
C THR A 46 17.31 -19.91 -1.98
N PHE A 47 16.55 -20.30 -3.00
CA PHE A 47 16.15 -21.70 -3.23
C PHE A 47 17.35 -22.62 -3.41
N LEU A 48 18.40 -22.17 -4.10
CA LEU A 48 19.64 -22.94 -4.27
C LEU A 48 20.50 -23.02 -3.00
N LYS A 49 20.22 -22.22 -1.97
CA LYS A 49 20.92 -22.28 -0.67
C LYS A 49 20.20 -23.18 0.35
N ALA A 50 18.90 -23.45 0.16
CA ALA A 50 18.02 -24.04 1.16
C ALA A 50 17.91 -25.58 1.12
N GLU A 51 18.95 -26.31 0.70
CA GLU A 51 18.91 -27.79 0.65
C GLU A 51 18.95 -28.51 2.03
N ASN A 52 18.76 -27.82 3.15
CA ASN A 52 18.63 -28.47 4.47
C ASN A 52 17.46 -27.95 5.32
N THR A 53 16.46 -27.32 4.71
CA THR A 53 15.27 -26.87 5.46
C THR A 53 14.02 -27.20 4.66
N PRO A 54 12.97 -27.76 5.29
CA PRO A 54 11.72 -28.05 4.59
C PRO A 54 11.21 -26.75 3.96
N PRO A 55 10.64 -26.80 2.75
CA PRO A 55 10.15 -25.60 2.12
C PRO A 55 9.01 -25.04 2.98
N GLU A 56 9.25 -23.92 3.65
CA GLU A 56 8.15 -23.04 4.01
C GLU A 56 7.50 -22.64 2.70
N ILE A 57 6.29 -23.17 2.48
CA ILE A 57 5.42 -22.79 1.38
C ILE A 57 5.07 -21.32 1.60
N ILE A 58 5.89 -20.42 1.08
CA ILE A 58 5.53 -19.02 0.91
C ILE A 58 4.48 -19.02 -0.21
N TYR A 59 3.21 -19.07 0.18
CA TYR A 59 2.07 -18.90 -0.71
C TYR A 59 2.17 -17.54 -1.41
N ARG A 60 2.74 -17.51 -2.62
CA ARG A 60 2.67 -16.35 -3.50
C ARG A 60 1.40 -16.39 -4.33
N ASN A 61 0.48 -15.52 -3.93
CA ASN A 61 -0.50 -14.83 -4.77
C ASN A 61 -1.07 -15.62 -5.95
N THR A 62 -2.13 -16.37 -5.68
CA THR A 62 -3.22 -16.48 -6.65
C THR A 62 -3.78 -15.07 -6.90
N ARG A 63 -3.42 -14.49 -8.05
CA ARG A 63 -4.22 -13.46 -8.71
C ARG A 63 -5.66 -13.97 -8.68
N ASN A 64 -6.56 -13.24 -7.99
CA ASN A 64 -7.96 -13.60 -7.65
C ASN A 64 -8.24 -14.06 -6.21
N SER A 65 -7.41 -13.73 -5.22
CA SER A 65 -8.00 -13.50 -3.90
C SER A 65 -8.82 -12.20 -3.98
N ARG A 66 -10.13 -12.35 -4.21
CA ARG A 66 -11.09 -11.30 -3.87
C ARG A 66 -10.81 -11.00 -2.40
N SER A 67 -10.34 -9.78 -2.12
CA SER A 67 -10.23 -9.31 -0.75
C SER A 67 -11.56 -9.62 -0.05
N PRO A 68 -11.55 -10.15 1.19
CA PRO A 68 -12.78 -10.42 1.91
C PRO A 68 -13.64 -9.16 1.84
N LYS A 69 -14.91 -9.31 1.46
CA LYS A 69 -15.84 -8.17 1.49
C LYS A 69 -15.91 -7.73 2.96
N VAL A 70 -15.42 -6.52 3.21
CA VAL A 70 -15.56 -5.87 4.51
C VAL A 70 -16.99 -5.36 4.61
N TYR A 71 -17.69 -5.76 5.67
CA TYR A 71 -19.09 -5.41 5.90
C TYR A 71 -19.24 -4.63 7.21
N GLY A 72 -20.32 -3.87 7.33
CA GLY A 72 -20.70 -3.20 8.58
C GLY A 72 -19.73 -2.10 9.01
N GLU A 73 -19.48 -2.02 10.32
CA GLU A 73 -18.70 -0.96 10.98
C GLU A 73 -17.27 -0.83 10.44
N GLU A 74 -16.61 -1.95 10.13
CA GLU A 74 -15.26 -1.93 9.55
C GLU A 74 -15.22 -1.18 8.20
N ARG A 75 -16.27 -1.32 7.39
CA ARG A 75 -16.38 -0.62 6.11
C ARG A 75 -16.59 0.86 6.33
N GLU A 76 -17.45 1.25 7.27
CA GLU A 76 -17.67 2.66 7.61
C GLU A 76 -16.37 3.32 8.08
N ASN A 77 -15.60 2.63 8.94
CA ASN A 77 -14.29 3.12 9.42
C ASN A 77 -13.29 3.31 8.28
N ILE A 78 -13.22 2.39 7.33
CA ILE A 78 -12.36 2.54 6.13
C ILE A 78 -12.77 3.77 5.31
N LEU A 79 -14.08 3.94 5.06
CA LEU A 79 -14.58 5.06 4.27
C LEU A 79 -14.37 6.39 5.01
N PHE A 80 -14.54 6.41 6.33
CA PHE A 80 -14.23 7.57 7.16
C PHE A 80 -12.75 7.95 7.08
N ILE A 81 -11.83 6.99 7.20
CA ILE A 81 -10.39 7.28 7.05
C ILE A 81 -10.07 7.78 5.64
N ALA A 82 -10.72 7.24 4.60
CA ALA A 82 -10.56 7.74 3.24
C ALA A 82 -11.07 9.19 3.10
N TYR A 83 -12.18 9.52 3.75
CA TYR A 83 -12.71 10.88 3.84
C TYR A 83 -11.73 11.83 4.56
N CYS A 84 -11.14 11.41 5.68
CA CYS A 84 -10.10 12.17 6.37
C CYS A 84 -8.88 12.40 5.47
N MET A 85 -8.42 11.39 4.74
CA MET A 85 -7.33 11.54 3.76
C MET A 85 -7.68 12.49 2.62
N SER A 86 -8.96 12.64 2.29
CA SER A 86 -9.40 13.60 1.27
C SER A 86 -9.40 15.03 1.84
N LYS A 87 -10.03 15.23 3.01
CA LYS A 87 -10.21 16.56 3.62
C LYS A 87 -8.94 17.10 4.27
N LEU A 88 -8.17 16.25 4.94
CA LEU A 88 -7.02 16.61 5.79
C LEU A 88 -5.67 16.14 5.24
N ASP A 89 -5.66 15.35 4.15
CA ASP A 89 -4.46 14.72 3.55
C ASP A 89 -3.59 13.99 4.60
N TYR A 90 -2.34 13.66 4.31
CA TYR A 90 -1.51 12.84 5.21
C TYR A 90 -1.17 13.50 6.55
N GLN A 91 -1.39 14.81 6.72
CA GLN A 91 -1.02 15.57 7.91
C GLN A 91 -1.76 15.10 9.17
N PHE A 92 -3.03 14.67 9.06
CA PHE A 92 -3.74 14.17 10.25
C PHE A 92 -3.11 12.86 10.77
N VAL A 93 -2.52 12.04 9.89
CA VAL A 93 -1.81 10.82 10.30
C VAL A 93 -0.62 11.20 11.16
N ASN A 94 0.19 12.17 10.73
CA ASN A 94 1.34 12.66 11.48
C ASN A 94 0.92 13.25 12.85
N LYS A 95 -0.22 13.95 12.91
CA LYS A 95 -0.79 14.46 14.18
C LYS A 95 -1.21 13.33 15.13
N ILE A 96 -1.69 12.22 14.60
CA ILE A 96 -2.12 11.06 15.40
C ILE A 96 -0.94 10.27 15.92
N THR A 97 0.04 9.98 15.05
CA THR A 97 1.16 9.09 15.35
C THR A 97 2.33 9.80 16.02
N GLY A 98 2.47 11.12 15.81
CA GLY A 98 3.68 11.86 16.19
C GLY A 98 4.88 11.62 15.26
N GLU A 99 4.67 10.86 14.18
CA GLU A 99 5.69 10.52 13.19
C GLU A 99 5.65 11.46 11.98
N TYR A 100 6.72 11.47 11.19
CA TYR A 100 6.77 12.22 9.94
C TYR A 100 6.61 11.29 8.73
N TYR A 101 5.35 11.08 8.31
CA TYR A 101 5.06 10.39 7.05
C TYR A 101 4.91 11.37 5.89
N ASN A 102 5.41 10.97 4.73
CA ASN A 102 4.94 11.50 3.46
C ASN A 102 3.63 10.81 3.04
N GLN A 103 3.01 11.28 1.95
CA GLN A 103 1.72 10.75 1.49
C GLN A 103 1.75 9.24 1.17
N THR A 104 2.82 8.73 0.56
CA THR A 104 2.93 7.31 0.20
C THR A 104 3.05 6.43 1.44
N GLU A 105 3.82 6.89 2.42
CA GLU A 105 4.01 6.21 3.70
C GLU A 105 2.72 6.20 4.52
N ALA A 106 2.03 7.35 4.61
CA ALA A 106 0.76 7.47 5.31
C ALA A 106 -0.30 6.52 4.72
N PHE A 107 -0.40 6.44 3.40
CA PHE A 107 -1.29 5.48 2.74
C PHE A 107 -0.92 4.02 3.04
N SER A 108 0.37 3.70 3.13
CA SER A 108 0.85 2.35 3.42
C SER A 108 0.53 1.98 4.87
N PHE A 109 0.80 2.89 5.81
CA PHE A 109 0.47 2.76 7.22
C PHE A 109 -1.03 2.54 7.45
N LEU A 110 -1.87 3.40 6.89
CA LEU A 110 -3.32 3.30 7.05
C LEU A 110 -3.88 2.02 6.42
N ALA A 111 -3.40 1.63 5.24
CA ALA A 111 -3.83 0.39 4.59
C ALA A 111 -3.48 -0.85 5.42
N GLN A 112 -2.29 -0.88 6.01
CA GLN A 112 -1.86 -1.95 6.92
C GLN A 112 -2.76 -1.99 8.17
N LYS A 113 -3.01 -0.84 8.81
CA LYS A 113 -3.87 -0.74 9.98
C LYS A 113 -5.30 -1.20 9.69
N LEU A 114 -5.87 -0.74 8.58
CA LEU A 114 -7.23 -1.08 8.17
C LEU A 114 -7.35 -2.45 7.48
N LYS A 115 -6.25 -3.21 7.35
CA LYS A 115 -6.21 -4.54 6.70
C LYS A 115 -6.79 -4.53 5.27
N ILE A 116 -6.55 -3.45 4.52
CA ILE A 116 -6.95 -3.30 3.11
C ILE A 116 -5.75 -3.03 2.21
N LYS A 117 -5.95 -3.16 0.90
CA LYS A 117 -4.91 -2.84 -0.08
C LYS A 117 -4.78 -1.32 -0.22
N THR A 118 -3.55 -0.82 -0.30
CA THR A 118 -3.28 0.63 -0.50
C THR A 118 -4.02 1.24 -1.70
N PRO A 119 -4.08 0.59 -2.88
CA PRO A 119 -4.87 1.12 -4.00
C PRO A 119 -6.36 1.25 -3.69
N THR A 120 -6.93 0.37 -2.86
CA THR A 120 -8.33 0.45 -2.45
C THR A 120 -8.58 1.71 -1.63
N LEU A 121 -7.72 2.02 -0.65
CA LEU A 121 -7.83 3.23 0.15
C LEU A 121 -7.67 4.50 -0.70
N ARG A 122 -6.72 4.49 -1.66
CA ARG A 122 -6.55 5.60 -2.61
C ARG A 122 -7.80 5.82 -3.46
N ASN A 123 -8.39 4.75 -3.98
CA ASN A 123 -9.61 4.85 -4.79
C ASN A 123 -10.78 5.42 -3.98
N TYR A 124 -10.92 5.06 -2.70
CA TYR A 124 -11.95 5.66 -1.85
C TYR A 124 -11.69 7.15 -1.59
N ARG A 125 -10.44 7.55 -1.34
CA ARG A 125 -10.08 8.96 -1.22
C ARG A 125 -10.40 9.73 -2.51
N ASP A 126 -9.95 9.23 -3.65
CA ASP A 126 -10.15 9.89 -4.96
C ASP A 126 -11.63 10.06 -5.32
N ALA A 127 -12.51 9.20 -4.80
CA ALA A 127 -13.96 9.35 -4.91
C ALA A 127 -14.50 10.53 -4.08
N PHE A 128 -13.88 10.88 -2.95
CA PHE A 128 -14.24 12.04 -2.13
C PHE A 128 -13.63 13.35 -2.63
N ASP A 129 -12.42 13.31 -3.22
CA ASP A 129 -11.63 14.50 -3.53
C ASP A 129 -12.38 15.54 -4.38
N TYR A 130 -13.31 15.12 -5.24
CA TYR A 130 -14.12 16.05 -6.05
C TYR A 130 -15.25 16.74 -5.26
N HIS A 131 -15.68 16.16 -4.14
CA HIS A 131 -16.89 16.53 -3.41
C HIS A 131 -16.62 17.21 -2.07
N VAL A 132 -15.39 17.21 -1.60
CA VAL A 132 -15.02 17.79 -0.29
C VAL A 132 -14.13 19.00 -0.45
N LYS A 133 -14.28 19.97 0.45
CA LYS A 133 -13.32 21.07 0.56
C LYS A 133 -12.08 20.57 1.29
N GLN A 134 -11.01 20.39 0.53
CA GLN A 134 -9.70 19.97 1.04
C GLN A 134 -9.03 21.15 1.78
N LEU A 135 -8.44 20.88 2.94
CA LEU A 135 -7.78 21.91 3.76
C LEU A 135 -6.30 22.10 3.36
N TYR A 136 -5.63 21.01 3.01
CA TYR A 136 -4.18 20.99 2.79
C TYR A 136 -3.78 20.52 1.39
N SER A 137 -4.75 20.39 0.49
CA SER A 137 -4.56 19.81 -0.84
C SER A 137 -5.51 20.49 -1.83
N ASN A 138 -5.18 20.41 -3.12
CA ASN A 138 -5.98 20.94 -4.22
C ASN A 138 -6.20 19.87 -5.30
N ARG A 139 -6.17 18.58 -4.91
CA ARG A 139 -6.30 17.46 -5.83
C ARG A 139 -7.69 17.45 -6.42
N ILE A 140 -7.79 17.14 -7.71
CA ILE A 140 -9.07 16.93 -8.36
C ILE A 140 -9.29 15.43 -8.45
N GLY A 141 -10.26 14.93 -7.70
CA GLY A 141 -10.69 13.54 -7.72
C GLY A 141 -11.46 13.16 -8.98
N TRP A 142 -12.12 12.00 -8.93
CA TRP A 142 -13.00 11.58 -10.03
C TRP A 142 -14.27 12.42 -10.06
N LYS A 143 -14.56 13.01 -11.22
CA LYS A 143 -15.80 13.74 -11.50
C LYS A 143 -16.95 12.75 -11.74
N LYS A 144 -17.40 12.07 -10.69
CA LYS A 144 -18.53 11.14 -10.69
C LYS A 144 -19.36 11.37 -9.44
N GLU A 145 -20.64 11.03 -9.50
CA GLU A 145 -21.50 11.01 -8.32
C GLU A 145 -20.93 10.08 -7.24
N LEU A 146 -21.07 10.49 -5.98
CA LEU A 146 -20.69 9.67 -4.83
C LEU A 146 -21.63 8.47 -4.75
N ALA A 147 -21.08 7.29 -4.49
CA ALA A 147 -21.92 6.14 -4.17
C ALA A 147 -22.63 6.37 -2.82
N PRO A 148 -23.81 5.78 -2.58
CA PRO A 148 -24.61 6.06 -1.38
C PRO A 148 -23.88 5.86 -0.05
N ASP A 149 -23.00 4.87 0.05
CA ASP A 149 -22.20 4.64 1.27
C ASP A 149 -21.21 5.80 1.54
N LEU A 150 -20.61 6.35 0.48
CA LEU A 150 -19.65 7.45 0.58
C LEU A 150 -20.39 8.76 0.91
N GLU A 151 -21.55 8.97 0.28
CA GLU A 151 -22.41 10.14 0.54
C GLU A 151 -22.83 10.20 2.00
N LYS A 152 -23.29 9.09 2.59
CA LYS A 152 -23.61 9.00 4.03
C LYS A 152 -22.45 9.40 4.93
N VAL A 153 -21.22 8.96 4.61
CA VAL A 153 -20.02 9.34 5.35
C VAL A 153 -19.77 10.84 5.21
N LYS A 154 -19.87 11.38 4.00
CA LYS A 154 -19.71 12.82 3.78
C LYS A 154 -20.73 13.61 4.60
N GLU A 155 -22.02 13.32 4.47
CA GLU A 155 -23.09 14.02 5.19
C GLU A 155 -22.90 13.99 6.70
N LYS A 156 -22.52 12.82 7.25
CA LYS A 156 -22.31 12.63 8.68
C LYS A 156 -21.16 13.47 9.24
N TYR A 157 -20.07 13.61 8.49
CA TYR A 157 -18.83 14.18 9.00
C TYR A 157 -18.46 15.54 8.37
N ASP A 158 -19.24 16.08 7.43
CA ASP A 158 -18.85 17.33 6.76
C ASP A 158 -18.82 18.55 7.67
N SER A 159 -19.72 18.56 8.66
CA SER A 159 -19.81 19.59 9.68
C SER A 159 -18.73 19.49 10.76
N PHE A 160 -17.95 18.39 10.79
CA PHE A 160 -16.97 18.17 11.85
C PHE A 160 -15.73 19.05 11.64
N THR A 161 -15.22 19.55 12.76
CA THR A 161 -13.94 20.27 12.77
C THR A 161 -12.77 19.31 12.55
N GLU A 162 -11.62 19.84 12.15
CA GLU A 162 -10.40 19.03 11.99
C GLU A 162 -10.02 18.28 13.28
N SER A 163 -10.18 18.91 14.44
CA SER A 163 -9.88 18.28 15.73
C SER A 163 -10.80 17.08 16.00
N MET A 164 -12.10 17.23 15.72
CA MET A 164 -13.06 16.13 15.84
C MET A 164 -12.72 14.99 14.88
N LEU A 165 -12.49 15.28 13.59
CA LEU A 165 -12.10 14.27 12.59
C LEU A 165 -10.83 13.52 13.00
N THR A 166 -9.81 14.24 13.47
CA THR A 166 -8.54 13.66 13.93
C THR A 166 -8.75 12.80 15.18
N GLY A 167 -9.60 13.23 16.11
CA GLY A 167 -9.95 12.46 17.32
C GLY A 167 -10.62 11.14 16.99
N TYR A 168 -11.65 11.17 16.14
CA TYR A 168 -12.33 9.95 15.68
C TYR A 168 -11.38 9.01 14.91
N ALA A 169 -10.56 9.56 14.02
CA ALA A 169 -9.58 8.76 13.28
C ALA A 169 -8.57 8.09 14.22
N LYS A 170 -8.15 8.80 15.27
CA LYS A 170 -7.25 8.25 16.30
C LYS A 170 -7.88 7.07 17.01
N ASP A 171 -9.16 7.15 17.36
CA ASP A 171 -9.83 6.07 18.08
C ASP A 171 -10.00 4.83 17.20
N ILE A 172 -10.40 5.00 15.93
CA ILE A 172 -10.46 3.90 14.95
C ILE A 172 -9.11 3.19 14.84
N LEU A 173 -8.02 3.95 14.71
CA LEU A 173 -6.66 3.40 14.52
C LEU A 173 -6.08 2.73 15.78
N LYS A 174 -6.65 2.96 16.97
CA LYS A 174 -6.30 2.22 18.19
C LYS A 174 -6.96 0.84 18.25
N THR A 175 -8.19 0.74 17.77
CA THR A 175 -8.96 -0.53 17.73
C THR A 175 -8.52 -1.49 16.64
N CYS A 176 -7.71 -1.04 15.68
CA CYS A 176 -7.20 -1.83 14.54
C CYS A 176 -5.76 -2.32 14.74
#